data_AF-A0A150KUH3-F1
#
_entry.id   AF-A0A150KUH3-F1
#
_cell.length_a   1.000
_cell.length_b   1.000
_cell.length_c   1.000
_cell.angle_alpha   90.00
_cell.angle_beta   90.00
_cell.angle_gamma   90.00
#
_symmetry.space_group_name_H-M   'P 1'
#
loop_
_entity.id
_entity.type
_entity.pdbx_description
1 polymer ?
#
loop_
_entity_poly.entity_id
_entity_poly.type
_entity_poly.pdbx_seq_one_letter_code
_entity_poly.pdbx_strand_id
1 'polypeptide(L)'
;MKRKVASRKLKRTCCQCDQCFKKGDVYYLKRFVFGYGKYVSANENIYCPKCKYRNESSRKRYEAFKPICHHPVVNEVWSTIPGEYVMQPDHDECMICGEWL
;
A
#
# COMPACT_ATOMS: atom_id res chain seq x y z
N MET A 1 -5.68 12.59 0.63
CA MET A 1 -4.29 12.98 0.98
C MET A 1 -4.13 14.47 0.68
N LYS A 2 -3.40 15.24 1.48
CA LYS A 2 -3.20 16.68 1.24
C LYS A 2 -2.00 16.91 0.33
N ARG A 3 -2.18 17.64 -0.78
CA ARG A 3 -1.09 18.06 -1.67
C ARG A 3 -0.21 19.10 -0.96
N LYS A 4 1.10 18.94 -1.06
CA LYS A 4 2.13 19.87 -0.58
C LYS A 4 3.23 20.02 -1.63
N VAL A 5 4.00 21.10 -1.50
CA VAL A 5 5.20 21.35 -2.31
C VAL A 5 6.38 21.45 -1.36
N ALA A 6 7.46 20.74 -1.66
CA ALA A 6 8.65 20.71 -0.81
C ALA A 6 9.38 22.05 -0.88
N SER A 7 9.47 22.77 0.24
CA SER A 7 10.22 24.04 0.33
C SER A 7 11.74 23.84 0.35
N ARG A 8 12.19 22.62 0.66
CA ARG A 8 13.58 22.14 0.71
C ARG A 8 13.63 20.64 0.42
N LYS A 9 14.83 20.08 0.26
CA LYS A 9 15.00 18.61 0.21
C LYS A 9 14.39 17.96 1.47
N LEU A 10 13.48 17.03 1.28
CA LEU A 10 12.90 16.31 2.42
C LEU A 10 13.86 15.22 2.88
N LYS A 11 13.99 15.05 4.21
CA LYS A 11 14.71 13.91 4.80
C LYS A 11 13.99 12.58 4.57
N ARG A 12 12.67 12.65 4.37
CA ARG A 12 11.79 11.49 4.20
C ARG A 12 11.62 11.17 2.72
N THR A 13 11.43 9.89 2.43
CA THR A 13 11.19 9.34 1.09
C THR A 13 9.72 8.98 0.90
N CYS A 14 9.33 8.64 -0.33
CA CYS A 14 8.02 8.09 -0.62
C CYS A 14 7.87 6.72 0.07
N CYS A 15 6.82 6.54 0.88
CA CYS A 15 6.55 5.32 1.65
C CYS A 15 6.28 4.04 0.84
N GLN A 16 6.52 4.04 -0.47
CA GLN A 16 6.15 2.93 -1.36
C GLN A 16 7.19 2.67 -2.47
N CYS A 17 7.99 3.66 -2.83
CA CYS A 17 9.03 3.50 -3.86
C CYS A 17 10.36 4.13 -3.44
N ASP A 18 10.45 4.60 -2.19
CA ASP A 18 11.63 5.23 -1.60
C ASP A 18 12.21 6.43 -2.37
N GLN A 19 11.42 7.01 -3.27
CA GLN A 19 11.82 8.20 -4.00
C GLN A 19 12.06 9.37 -3.04
N CYS A 20 13.24 9.99 -3.18
CA CYS A 20 13.59 11.23 -2.49
C CYS A 20 12.84 12.44 -3.07
N PHE A 21 12.59 13.46 -2.23
CA PHE A 21 11.99 14.71 -2.66
C PHE A 21 12.97 15.88 -2.57
N LYS A 22 13.11 16.63 -3.67
CA LYS A 22 13.89 17.87 -3.78
C LYS A 22 13.01 19.10 -3.56
N LYS A 23 13.62 20.28 -3.44
CA LYS A 23 12.89 21.55 -3.39
C LYS A 23 12.07 21.72 -4.68
N GLY A 24 10.81 22.12 -4.55
CA GLY A 24 9.86 22.26 -5.66
C GLY A 24 9.04 21.00 -5.94
N ASP A 25 9.43 19.84 -5.41
CA ASP A 25 8.69 18.60 -5.69
C ASP A 25 7.31 18.61 -5.03
N VAL A 26 6.32 18.15 -5.77
CA VAL A 26 4.98 17.89 -5.25
C VAL A 26 4.98 16.57 -4.51
N TYR A 27 4.40 16.56 -3.32
CA TYR A 27 4.17 15.34 -2.54
C TYR A 27 2.80 15.36 -1.88
N TYR A 28 2.34 14.19 -1.46
CA TYR A 28 1.06 14.02 -0.80
C TYR A 28 1.27 13.50 0.61
N LEU A 29 0.70 14.21 1.58
CA LEU A 29 0.76 13.86 2.99
C LEU A 29 -0.55 13.18 3.42
N LYS A 30 -0.44 12.03 4.06
CA LYS A 30 -1.54 11.35 4.75
C LYS A 30 -1.20 11.24 6.23
N ARG A 31 -1.92 11.98 7.08
CA ARG A 31 -1.78 11.90 8.54
C ARG A 31 -2.79 10.89 9.08
N PHE A 32 -2.32 10.05 9.99
CA PHE A 32 -3.11 9.13 10.79
C PHE A 32 -2.94 9.53 12.25
N VAL A 33 -4.05 9.64 12.97
CA VAL A 33 -4.05 9.90 14.40
C VAL A 33 -4.85 8.78 15.05
N PHE A 34 -4.27 8.13 16.05
CA PHE A 34 -4.89 7.02 16.76
C PHE A 34 -4.71 7.22 18.26
N GLY A 35 -5.79 7.03 19.00
CA GLY A 35 -5.80 7.06 20.46
C GLY A 35 -5.74 5.64 21.02
N TYR A 36 -5.03 5.45 22.12
CA TYR A 36 -5.01 4.20 22.88
C TYR A 36 -5.12 4.51 24.38
N GLY A 37 -6.32 4.29 24.94
CA GLY A 37 -6.64 4.69 26.31
C GLY A 37 -6.42 6.19 26.51
N LYS A 38 -5.46 6.55 27.36
CA LYS A 38 -5.09 7.96 27.65
C LYS A 38 -4.04 8.53 26.68
N TYR A 39 -3.51 7.73 25.75
CA TYR A 39 -2.45 8.15 24.85
C TYR A 39 -2.97 8.51 23.47
N VAL A 40 -2.33 9.50 22.84
CA VAL A 40 -2.59 9.89 21.45
C VAL A 40 -1.28 9.78 20.68
N SER A 41 -1.31 9.05 19.57
CA SER A 41 -0.19 8.94 18.64
C SER A 41 -0.60 9.43 17.26
N ALA A 42 0.37 9.96 16.52
CA ALA A 42 0.17 10.41 15.15
C ALA A 42 1.32 9.93 14.27
N ASN A 43 0.98 9.40 13.10
CA ASN A 43 1.92 9.05 12.05
C ASN A 43 1.56 9.81 10.77
N GLU A 44 2.54 10.08 9.94
CA GLU A 44 2.38 10.75 8.66
C GLU A 44 3.06 9.92 7.59
N ASN A 45 2.35 9.57 6.52
CA ASN A 45 2.94 8.94 5.34
C ASN A 45 3.04 9.96 4.20
N ILE A 46 4.17 9.91 3.49
CA ILE A 46 4.45 10.77 2.35
C ILE A 46 4.46 9.91 1.08
N TYR A 47 3.73 10.37 0.06
CA TYR A 47 3.63 9.69 -1.22
C TYR A 47 4.04 10.65 -2.35
N CYS A 48 4.80 10.15 -3.31
CA CYS A 48 5.02 10.87 -4.55
C CYS A 48 3.73 10.89 -5.39
N PRO A 49 3.61 11.79 -6.40
CA PRO A 49 2.41 11.87 -7.23
C PRO A 49 2.06 10.54 -7.88
N LYS A 50 3.08 9.83 -8.40
CA LYS A 50 2.91 8.52 -9.03
C LYS A 50 2.26 7.49 -8.09
N CYS A 51 2.81 7.29 -6.90
CA CYS A 51 2.27 6.34 -5.92
C CYS A 51 0.90 6.76 -5.40
N LYS A 52 0.64 8.06 -5.23
CA LYS A 52 -0.68 8.56 -4.85
C LYS A 52 -1.75 8.16 -5.86
N TYR A 53 -1.53 8.43 -7.14
CA TYR A 53 -2.52 8.11 -8.19
C TYR A 53 -2.64 6.60 -8.41
N ARG A 54 -1.53 5.84 -8.31
CA ARG A 54 -1.58 4.37 -8.33
C ARG A 54 -2.46 3.82 -7.21
N ASN A 55 -2.30 4.31 -5.98
CA ASN A 55 -3.10 3.85 -4.84
C ASN A 55 -4.57 4.25 -4.98
N GLU A 56 -4.87 5.46 -5.47
CA GLU A 56 -6.25 5.87 -5.72
C GLU A 56 -6.92 5.05 -6.82
N SER A 57 -6.21 4.79 -7.91
CA SER A 57 -6.69 3.93 -8.99
C SER A 57 -6.93 2.50 -8.49
N SER A 58 -5.99 1.93 -7.74
CA SER A 58 -6.15 0.61 -7.12
C SER A 58 -7.36 0.56 -6.18
N ARG A 59 -7.56 1.59 -5.36
CA ARG A 59 -8.71 1.70 -4.47
C ARG A 59 -10.03 1.82 -5.21
N LYS A 60 -10.09 2.64 -6.27
CA LYS A 60 -11.30 2.77 -7.10
C LYS A 60 -11.68 1.45 -7.75
N ARG A 61 -10.70 0.72 -8.29
CA ARG A 61 -10.92 -0.62 -8.83
C ARG A 61 -11.46 -1.55 -7.75
N TYR A 62 -10.82 -1.60 -6.58
CA TYR A 62 -11.31 -2.39 -5.44
C TYR A 62 -12.77 -2.05 -5.08
N GLU A 63 -13.11 -0.76 -4.94
CA GLU A 63 -14.47 -0.32 -4.63
C GLU A 63 -15.50 -0.71 -5.70
N ALA A 64 -15.12 -0.64 -6.99
CA ALA A 64 -15.98 -1.00 -8.10
C ALA A 64 -16.21 -2.53 -8.24
N PHE A 65 -15.19 -3.34 -7.93
CA PHE A 65 -15.28 -4.81 -8.01
C PHE A 65 -15.82 -5.47 -6.73
N LYS A 66 -15.76 -4.78 -5.59
CA LYS A 66 -16.28 -5.24 -4.30
C LYS A 66 -17.74 -5.75 -4.31
N PRO A 67 -18.71 -5.11 -5.00
CA PRO A 67 -20.08 -5.63 -5.05
C PRO A 67 -20.29 -6.74 -6.09
N ILE A 68 -19.30 -6.99 -6.96
CA ILE A 68 -19.41 -7.89 -8.12
C ILE A 68 -18.78 -9.25 -7.82
N CYS A 69 -17.73 -9.29 -7.00
CA CYS A 69 -17.01 -10.53 -6.73
C CYS A 69 -17.54 -11.25 -5.48
N HIS A 70 -17.92 -12.51 -5.65
CA HIS A 70 -18.43 -13.36 -4.56
C HIS A 70 -17.34 -14.17 -3.85
N HIS A 71 -16.22 -14.38 -4.53
CA HIS A 71 -15.08 -15.04 -3.95
C HIS A 71 -14.42 -14.08 -2.88
N PRO A 72 -13.63 -14.56 -1.89
CA PRO A 72 -13.08 -13.77 -0.76
C PRO A 72 -11.60 -13.22 -0.78
N VAL A 73 -11.25 -11.97 -1.18
CA VAL A 73 -9.88 -11.34 -1.40
C VAL A 73 -8.54 -12.01 -0.88
N VAL A 74 -7.65 -12.61 -1.71
CA VAL A 74 -6.35 -13.27 -1.40
C VAL A 74 -5.34 -13.44 -2.58
N ASN A 75 -4.22 -14.14 -2.46
CA ASN A 75 -2.93 -13.81 -3.07
C ASN A 75 -1.96 -15.03 -3.23
N GLU A 76 -1.47 -15.38 -4.43
CA GLU A 76 -0.63 -16.59 -4.66
C GLU A 76 0.47 -16.84 -3.60
N VAL A 77 0.42 -18.04 -3.02
CA VAL A 77 1.25 -18.46 -1.89
C VAL A 77 2.30 -19.45 -2.37
N TRP A 78 3.53 -19.22 -1.90
CA TRP A 78 4.68 -20.07 -2.14
C TRP A 78 5.02 -20.81 -0.85
N SER A 79 5.13 -22.13 -0.90
CA SER A 79 5.56 -23.00 0.20
C SER A 79 6.96 -23.55 -0.06
N THR A 80 7.60 -24.18 0.93
CA THR A 80 8.93 -24.78 0.77
C THR A 80 8.79 -26.29 0.62
N ILE A 81 9.54 -26.92 -0.30
CA ILE A 81 9.48 -28.38 -0.52
C ILE A 81 10.07 -29.11 0.69
N PRO A 82 9.39 -30.11 1.31
CA PRO A 82 9.91 -30.80 2.49
C PRO A 82 11.21 -31.55 2.20
N GLY A 83 12.28 -31.19 2.91
CA GLY A 83 13.61 -31.80 2.76
C GLY A 83 14.56 -31.06 1.80
N GLU A 84 14.07 -30.03 1.10
CA GLU A 84 14.88 -29.19 0.21
C GLU A 84 14.90 -27.72 0.69
N TYR A 85 15.93 -26.97 0.30
CA TYR A 85 16.03 -25.53 0.57
C TYR A 85 15.49 -24.70 -0.62
N VAL A 86 14.40 -25.17 -1.22
CA VAL A 86 13.80 -24.64 -2.46
C VAL A 86 12.31 -24.37 -2.22
N MET A 87 11.81 -23.21 -2.67
CA MET A 87 10.39 -22.84 -2.62
C MET A 87 9.62 -23.41 -3.83
N GLN A 88 8.42 -23.91 -3.60
CA GLN A 88 7.43 -24.31 -4.59
C GLN A 88 6.17 -23.42 -4.49
N PRO A 89 5.45 -23.22 -5.60
CA PRO A 89 4.10 -22.69 -5.55
C PRO A 89 3.23 -23.64 -4.74
N ASP A 90 2.58 -23.11 -3.71
CA ASP A 90 1.60 -23.86 -2.92
C ASP A 90 0.27 -23.76 -3.62
N HIS A 91 -0.15 -22.53 -3.93
CA HIS A 91 -1.48 -22.26 -4.44
C HIS A 91 -1.89 -20.81 -4.71
N ASP A 92 -2.95 -20.66 -5.49
CA ASP A 92 -3.48 -19.36 -5.87
C ASP A 92 -4.60 -18.90 -5.02
N GLU A 93 -4.60 -17.60 -4.71
CA GLU A 93 -5.71 -16.98 -4.05
C GLU A 93 -6.05 -15.59 -4.70
N CYS A 94 -7.33 -15.23 -4.91
CA CYS A 94 -7.80 -14.03 -5.68
C CYS A 94 -7.62 -12.57 -5.09
N MET A 95 -6.87 -11.62 -5.65
CA MET A 95 -6.58 -10.33 -4.91
C MET A 95 -7.67 -9.24 -4.85
N ILE A 96 -8.88 -9.60 -5.26
CA ILE A 96 -10.11 -8.79 -5.20
C ILE A 96 -11.21 -9.57 -4.46
N CYS A 97 -11.05 -10.90 -4.42
CA CYS A 97 -12.06 -11.90 -4.14
C CYS A 97 -11.49 -13.28 -3.80
N GLY A 98 -10.26 -13.36 -3.41
CA GLY A 98 -9.53 -14.43 -2.84
C GLY A 98 -10.09 -15.79 -2.59
N GLU A 99 -10.66 -16.44 -3.57
CA GLU A 99 -10.67 -17.87 -3.41
C GLU A 99 -9.26 -18.30 -3.64
N TRP A 100 -8.76 -19.11 -2.68
CA TRP A 100 -8.04 -20.30 -3.07
C TRP A 100 -8.77 -20.91 -4.25
N LEU A 101 -8.26 -20.66 -5.46
CA LEU A 101 -8.90 -21.06 -6.71
C LEU A 101 -8.50 -22.50 -7.07
#